data_AF-A0A970AXU8-F1
#
_entry.id   AF-A0A970AXU8-F1
#
_cell.length_a   1.000
_cell.length_b   1.000
_cell.length_c   1.000
_cell.angle_alpha   90.00
_cell.angle_beta   90.00
_cell.angle_gamma   90.00
#
_symmetry.space_group_name_H-M   'P 1'
#
loop_
_entity.id
_entity.type
_entity.pdbx_description
1 polymer ?
#
loop_
_entity_poly.entity_id
_entity_poly.type
_entity_poly.pdbx_seq_one_letter_code
_entity_poly.pdbx_strand_id
1 'polypeptide(L)' 'MGTLTTLLLGYKRAPELHNLQRISANEKTIQLLDNILIRKKPYISDYL' A
#
# COMPACT_ATOMS: atom_id res chain seq x y z
N MET A 1 -7.02 -10.15 -6.08
CA MET A 1 -5.64 -10.08 -6.64
C MET A 1 -5.29 -8.62 -6.90
N GLY A 2 -4.21 -8.08 -6.30
CA GLY A 2 -3.76 -6.69 -6.53
C GLY A 2 -3.38 -5.88 -5.28
N THR A 3 -3.75 -6.32 -4.08
CA THR A 3 -3.48 -5.58 -2.82
C THR A 3 -1.99 -5.31 -2.60
N LEU A 4 -1.13 -6.32 -2.81
CA LEU A 4 0.31 -6.20 -2.64
C LEU A 4 0.93 -5.24 -3.67
N THR A 5 0.53 -5.33 -4.94
CA THR A 5 1.00 -4.46 -6.01
C THR A 5 0.59 -2.99 -5.77
N THR A 6 -0.65 -2.75 -5.35
CA THR A 6 -1.13 -1.40 -4.98
C THR A 6 -0.31 -0.80 -3.84
N LEU A 7 0.02 -1.62 -2.84
CA LEU A 7 0.80 -1.19 -1.69
C LEU A 7 2.26 -0.89 -2.07
N LEU A 8 2.92 -1.78 -2.81
CA LEU A 8 4.34 -1.64 -3.21
C LEU A 8 4.57 -0.49 -4.17
N LEU A 9 3.61 -0.19 -5.04
CA LEU A 9 3.67 0.95 -5.95
C LEU A 9 3.29 2.27 -5.27
N GLY A 10 2.95 2.26 -3.98
CA GLY A 10 2.57 3.45 -3.24
C GLY A 10 1.21 4.05 -3.65
N TYR A 11 0.33 3.27 -4.30
CA TYR A 11 -1.01 3.73 -4.70
C TYR A 11 -2.00 3.83 -3.53
N LYS A 12 -1.87 2.97 -2.51
CA LYS A 12 -2.64 3.03 -1.26
C LYS A 12 -1.78 2.66 -0.07
N ARG A 13 -2.10 3.22 1.10
CA ARG A 13 -1.39 2.98 2.36
C ARG A 13 -1.85 1.69 3.05
N ALA A 14 -1.01 1.14 3.92
CA ALA A 14 -1.35 -0.06 4.67
C ALA A 14 -2.60 0.10 5.57
N PRO A 15 -2.80 1.22 6.29
CA PRO A 15 -4.03 1.46 7.06
C PRO A 15 -5.29 1.53 6.19
N GLU A 16 -5.18 2.10 4.98
CA GLU A 16 -6.31 2.23 4.06
C GLU A 16 -6.74 0.85 3.52
N LEU A 17 -5.77 -0.02 3.23
CA LEU A 17 -6.04 -1.38 2.80
C LEU A 17 -6.53 -2.27 3.95
N HIS A 18 -6.10 -2.01 5.19
CA HIS A 18 -6.63 -2.65 6.39
C HIS A 18 -8.10 -2.28 6.63
N ASN A 19 -8.45 -1.00 6.52
CA ASN A 19 -9.84 -0.52 6.65
C ASN A 19 -10.77 -1.10 5.58
N LEU A 20 -10.25 -1.35 4.37
CA LEU A 20 -10.99 -2.02 3.30
C LEU A 20 -11.05 -3.55 3.45
N GLN A 21 -10.58 -4.09 4.58
CA GLN A 21 -10.47 -5.53 4.86
C GLN A 21 -9.68 -6.30 3.79
N ARG A 22 -8.76 -5.62 3.09
CA ARG A 22 -7.89 -6.23 2.06
C ARG A 22 -6.58 -6.75 2.65
N ILE A 23 -6.19 -6.26 3.83
CA ILE A 23 -5.06 -6.73 4.63
C ILE A 23 -5.60 -7.01 6.03
N SER A 24 -5.29 -8.19 6.58
CA SER A 24 -5.60 -8.54 7.96
C SER A 24 -4.29 -8.68 8.74
N ALA A 25 -4.08 -7.80 9.72
CA ALA A 25 -2.93 -7.83 10.61
C ALA A 25 -3.23 -6.98 11.86
N ASN A 26 -2.42 -7.13 12.92
CA ASN A 26 -2.56 -6.26 14.09
C ASN A 26 -2.09 -4.82 13.78
N GLU A 27 -2.51 -3.86 14.59
CA GLU A 27 -2.21 -2.43 14.39
C GLU A 27 -0.71 -2.14 14.34
N LYS A 28 0.10 -2.82 15.17
CA LYS A 28 1.56 -2.67 15.18
C LYS A 28 2.18 -3.09 13.85
N THR A 29 1.72 -4.20 13.28
CA THR A 29 2.16 -4.69 11.98
C THR A 29 1.72 -3.75 10.87
N ILE A 30 0.50 -3.22 10.91
CA ILE A 30 0.03 -2.22 9.92
C ILE A 30 0.89 -0.95 9.96
N GLN A 31 1.19 -0.43 11.16
CA GLN A 31 2.05 0.73 11.33
C GLN A 31 3.50 0.46 10.89
N LEU A 32 4.04 -0.71 11.19
CA LEU A 32 5.36 -1.11 10.71
C LEU A 32 5.38 -1.14 9.19
N LEU A 33 4.38 -1.77 8.56
CA LEU A 33 4.23 -1.85 7.11
C LEU A 33 4.21 -0.46 6.47
N ASP A 34 3.46 0.47 7.07
CA ASP A 34 3.30 1.83 6.55
C ASP A 34 4.62 2.63 6.63
N ASN A 35 5.46 2.36 7.63
CA ASN A 35 6.74 3.04 7.84
C ASN A 35 7.88 2.47 6.98
N ILE A 36 7.93 1.16 6.75
CA ILE A 36 9.03 0.53 5.98
C ILE A 36 8.90 0.74 4.46
N LEU A 37 7.70 1.02 3.97
CA LEU A 37 7.46 1.17 2.54
C LEU A 37 7.93 2.54 2.04
N ILE A 38 8.91 2.52 1.13
CA ILE A 38 9.41 3.71 0.46
C ILE A 38 8.32 4.29 -0.43
N ARG A 39 7.89 5.52 -0.13
CA ARG A 39 6.81 6.19 -0.84
C ARG A 39 7.37 7.04 -1.96
N LYS A 40 7.29 6.54 -3.18
CA LYS A 40 7.42 7.37 -4.38
C LYS A 40 6.05 7.35 -5.06
N LYS A 41 5.43 8.53 -5.23
CA LYS A 41 4.20 8.61 -6.03
C LYS A 41 4.54 8.06 -7.42
N PRO A 42 3.85 7.01 -7.88
CA PRO A 42 4.09 6.48 -9.20
C PRO A 42 3.70 7.57 -10.21
N TYR A 43 4.67 7.97 -11.05
CA TYR A 43 4.46 8.89 -12.16
C TYR A 43 4.51 8.07 -13.43
N ILE A 44 3.39 8.03 -14.17
CA ILE A 44 3.26 7.35 -15.45
C ILE A 44 2.69 8.39 -16.42
N SER A 45 3.55 8.88 -17.32
CA SER A 45 3.18 9.82 -18.38
C SER A 45 2.90 9.14 -19.72
N ASP A 46 3.33 7.89 -19.87
CA ASP A 46 3.24 7.18 -21.14
C ASP A 46 1.84 6.57 -21.29
N TYR A 47 1.29 6.74 -22.49
CA TYR A 47 0.05 6.13 -22.94
C TYR A 47 0.37 5.32 -24.20
N LEU A 48 0.03 4.02 -24.19
CA LEU A 48 0.23 3.11 -25.32
C LEU A 48 -1.01 3.10 -26.23
#